data_AF-A0A2D7H160-F1
#
_entry.id   AF-A0A2D7H160-F1
#
_cell.length_a   1.000
_cell.length_b   1.000
_cell.length_c   1.000
_cell.angle_alpha   90.00
_cell.angle_beta   90.00
_cell.angle_gamma   90.00
#
_symmetry.space_group_name_H-M   'P 1'
#
loop_
_entity.id
_entity.type
_entity.pdbx_description
1 polymer ?
#
loop_
_entity_poly.entity_id
_entity_poly.type
_entity_poly.pdbx_seq_one_letter_code
_entity_poly.pdbx_strand_id
1 'polypeptide(L)'
;MREQKTIVSGIDFGTCFSFQKITSAVVHALHPARMIVALCMVLVLVASGSVWDSVSDVDATTLARPQSQEELQRLRAIAIAQAATSLGHIAPEGSSKWSVIDAQHYLLAAWADYIYEGDVSEKERLEFEQIYLELEKVRRRGPFEASASFISLQWNAIVDAGTHGNVVQMWEGVVAVVWELPQHLWRAGYHWFISLYGFLLVYVLCIGGGAIVRMQVCWHATSERVQVAEAFCFSQSRWRELLCAVCGPAMVVAVLAIVLVLMGLVLMNIPWLNIVGGLLYGVALVLGFGLAIIAVGYTACFPMLIPAVVVEKENGSEAIQRVFYYVFSRAIRYIGYVFVLLVSLILGYIFVRLITTLTLDLTANLVGIGTFNDSMHGAGAL
;
A
#
# COMPACT_ATOMS: atom_id res chain seq x y z
N MET A 1 -16.38 -28.19 -41.58
CA MET A 1 -16.81 -27.26 -40.52
C MET A 1 -16.67 -25.84 -41.07
N ARG A 2 -17.76 -25.06 -41.09
CA ARG A 2 -17.70 -23.65 -41.53
C ARG A 2 -17.16 -22.82 -40.36
N GLU A 3 -16.08 -22.08 -40.58
CA GLU A 3 -15.58 -21.09 -39.62
C GLU A 3 -16.67 -20.07 -39.33
N GLN A 4 -17.27 -20.17 -38.15
CA GLN A 4 -18.24 -19.20 -37.69
C GLN A 4 -17.45 -17.97 -37.22
N LYS A 5 -17.32 -16.99 -38.12
CA LYS A 5 -16.64 -15.73 -37.85
C LYS A 5 -17.48 -14.94 -36.84
N THR A 6 -17.19 -15.09 -35.55
CA THR A 6 -17.80 -14.29 -34.48
C THR A 6 -17.29 -12.87 -34.58
N ILE A 7 -18.02 -12.03 -35.30
CA ILE A 7 -17.80 -10.59 -35.33
C ILE A 7 -18.32 -10.05 -33.99
N VAL A 8 -17.41 -9.69 -33.07
CA VAL A 8 -17.77 -9.02 -31.81
C VAL A 8 -18.22 -7.61 -32.16
N SER A 9 -19.53 -7.46 -32.37
CA SER A 9 -20.18 -6.22 -32.78
C SER A 9 -20.33 -5.29 -31.58
N GLY A 10 -19.38 -4.37 -31.39
CA GLY A 10 -19.48 -3.30 -30.41
C GLY A 10 -19.49 -3.75 -28.94
N ILE A 11 -19.20 -2.81 -28.05
CA ILE A 11 -19.39 -2.99 -26.61
C ILE A 11 -20.68 -2.25 -26.29
N ASP A 12 -21.68 -2.96 -25.79
CA ASP A 12 -22.91 -2.34 -25.31
C ASP A 12 -22.63 -1.67 -23.97
N PHE A 13 -22.33 -0.36 -24.03
CA PHE A 13 -22.05 0.44 -22.85
C PHE A 13 -23.21 0.44 -21.85
N GLY A 14 -24.47 0.30 -22.31
CA GLY A 14 -25.63 0.19 -21.42
C GLY A 14 -25.58 -1.06 -20.56
N THR A 15 -25.08 -2.18 -21.11
CA THR A 15 -24.85 -3.38 -20.29
C THR A 15 -23.57 -3.30 -19.48
N CYS A 16 -22.51 -2.62 -19.91
CA CYS A 16 -21.26 -2.52 -19.15
C CYS A 16 -21.35 -1.58 -17.93
N PHE A 17 -22.12 -0.50 -18.02
CA PHE A 17 -22.22 0.53 -16.96
C PHE A 17 -23.41 0.36 -16.02
N SER A 18 -24.09 -0.80 -16.02
CA SER A 18 -25.17 -1.00 -15.06
C SER A 18 -24.61 -1.02 -13.63
N PHE A 19 -25.21 -0.22 -12.75
CA PHE A 19 -24.84 -0.14 -11.33
C PHE A 19 -24.73 -1.52 -10.66
N GLN A 20 -25.60 -2.45 -11.09
CA GLN A 20 -25.60 -3.85 -10.66
C GLN A 20 -24.28 -4.59 -10.95
N LYS A 21 -23.59 -4.28 -12.05
CA LYS A 21 -22.30 -4.91 -12.37
C LYS A 21 -21.15 -4.36 -11.53
N ILE A 22 -21.20 -3.07 -11.17
CA ILE A 22 -20.20 -2.47 -10.29
C ILE A 22 -20.27 -3.10 -8.89
N THR A 23 -21.47 -3.20 -8.32
CA THR A 23 -21.66 -3.86 -7.02
C THR A 23 -21.35 -5.35 -7.08
N SER A 24 -21.71 -6.02 -8.17
CA SER A 24 -21.35 -7.42 -8.42
C SER A 24 -19.83 -7.61 -8.48
N ALA A 25 -19.05 -6.69 -9.05
CA ALA A 25 -17.59 -6.78 -9.05
C ALA A 25 -17.00 -6.77 -7.63
N VAL A 26 -17.53 -5.93 -6.73
CA VAL A 26 -17.13 -5.90 -5.31
C VAL A 26 -17.46 -7.23 -4.62
N VAL A 27 -18.68 -7.73 -4.80
CA VAL A 27 -19.11 -9.03 -4.25
C VAL A 27 -18.25 -10.17 -4.79
N HIS A 28 -17.89 -10.13 -6.07
CA HIS A 28 -16.99 -11.09 -6.67
C HIS A 28 -15.58 -11.00 -6.08
N ALA A 29 -15.07 -9.81 -5.81
CA ALA A 29 -13.77 -9.65 -5.15
C ALA A 29 -13.75 -10.34 -3.77
N LEU A 30 -14.87 -10.31 -3.03
CA LEU A 30 -15.04 -10.95 -1.72
C LEU A 30 -15.25 -12.48 -1.76
N HIS A 31 -15.14 -13.11 -2.93
CA HIS A 31 -15.28 -14.57 -3.01
C HIS A 31 -14.21 -15.26 -2.13
N PRO A 32 -14.57 -16.28 -1.31
CA PRO A 32 -13.67 -16.87 -0.31
C PRO A 32 -12.30 -17.30 -0.87
N ALA A 33 -12.28 -17.91 -2.04
CA ALA A 33 -11.03 -18.31 -2.72
C ALA A 33 -10.05 -17.14 -2.93
N ARG A 34 -10.56 -15.95 -3.28
CA ARG A 34 -9.74 -14.75 -3.53
C ARG A 34 -9.32 -14.09 -2.23
N MET A 35 -10.19 -14.11 -1.22
CA MET A 35 -9.87 -13.67 0.13
C MET A 35 -8.75 -14.51 0.74
N ILE A 36 -8.74 -15.83 0.52
CA ILE A 36 -7.64 -16.70 0.96
C ILE A 36 -6.33 -16.31 0.29
N VAL A 37 -6.32 -16.08 -1.04
CA VAL A 37 -5.13 -15.62 -1.76
C VAL A 37 -4.63 -14.30 -1.19
N ALA A 38 -5.52 -13.31 -1.06
CA ALA A 38 -5.20 -11.99 -0.52
C ALA A 38 -4.68 -12.06 0.92
N LEU A 39 -5.31 -12.88 1.77
CA LEU A 39 -4.86 -13.10 3.15
C LEU A 39 -3.47 -13.73 3.19
N CYS A 40 -3.20 -14.75 2.36
CA CYS A 40 -1.88 -15.34 2.26
C CYS A 40 -0.83 -14.30 1.82
N MET A 41 -1.15 -13.44 0.86
CA MET A 41 -0.25 -12.34 0.45
C MET A 41 0.04 -11.41 1.62
N VAL A 42 -0.99 -10.94 2.33
CA VAL A 42 -0.86 -10.04 3.48
C VAL A 42 -0.04 -10.70 4.59
N LEU A 43 -0.31 -11.97 4.92
CA LEU A 43 0.44 -12.69 5.95
C LEU A 43 1.93 -12.82 5.61
N VAL A 44 2.27 -13.12 4.36
CA VAL A 44 3.67 -13.19 3.91
C VAL A 44 4.34 -11.83 4.02
N LEU A 45 3.68 -10.75 3.61
CA LEU A 45 4.22 -9.39 3.69
C LEU A 45 4.38 -8.92 5.13
N VAL A 46 3.38 -9.15 5.98
CA VAL A 46 3.43 -8.79 7.41
C VAL A 46 4.49 -9.59 8.15
N ALA A 47 4.57 -10.91 7.92
CA ALA A 47 5.57 -11.75 8.58
C ALA A 47 7.00 -11.40 8.16
N SER A 48 7.23 -11.16 6.87
CA SER A 48 8.57 -10.75 6.38
C SER A 48 8.95 -9.35 6.85
N GLY A 49 7.99 -8.42 6.86
CA GLY A 49 8.16 -7.06 7.37
C GLY A 49 8.44 -7.02 8.87
N SER A 50 7.70 -7.80 9.66
CA SER A 50 7.90 -7.86 11.12
C SER A 50 9.24 -8.49 11.50
N VAL A 51 9.68 -9.53 10.77
CA VAL A 51 11.02 -10.08 10.92
C VAL A 51 12.07 -9.01 10.63
N TRP A 52 11.89 -8.19 9.60
CA TRP A 52 12.81 -7.10 9.31
C TRP A 52 12.86 -6.06 10.44
N ASP A 53 11.69 -5.60 10.90
CA ASP A 53 11.58 -4.61 11.97
C ASP A 53 12.22 -5.11 13.27
N SER A 54 12.13 -6.43 13.56
CA SER A 54 12.76 -7.04 14.73
C SER A 54 14.30 -7.05 14.69
N VAL A 55 14.89 -7.02 13.48
CA VAL A 55 16.34 -7.05 13.27
C VAL A 55 16.90 -5.63 13.08
N SER A 56 16.07 -4.66 12.68
CA SER A 56 16.52 -3.29 12.47
C SER A 56 16.50 -2.47 13.76
N ASP A 57 17.66 -1.98 14.20
CA ASP A 57 17.77 -1.06 15.34
C ASP A 57 17.48 0.42 14.97
N VAL A 58 16.85 0.65 13.82
CA VAL A 58 16.74 1.97 13.21
C VAL A 58 15.31 2.50 13.35
N ASP A 59 15.20 3.73 13.82
CA ASP A 59 13.93 4.40 14.09
C ASP A 59 13.38 5.13 12.85
N ALA A 60 12.35 4.56 12.24
CA ALA A 60 11.73 5.07 11.01
C ALA A 60 10.47 5.93 11.25
N THR A 61 10.21 6.33 12.49
CA THR A 61 9.04 7.15 12.88
C THR A 61 8.92 8.48 12.14
N THR A 62 10.05 9.07 11.74
CA THR A 62 10.09 10.35 11.01
C THR A 62 9.56 10.26 9.57
N LEU A 63 9.29 9.07 9.03
CA LEU A 63 8.71 8.91 7.70
C LEU A 63 7.28 9.45 7.61
N ALA A 64 6.49 9.30 8.67
CA ALA A 64 5.10 9.74 8.68
C ALA A 64 4.95 11.24 8.92
N ARG A 65 5.92 11.85 9.61
CA ARG A 65 5.94 13.29 9.91
C ARG A 65 7.38 13.79 9.91
N PRO A 66 7.71 14.83 9.11
CA PRO A 66 9.03 15.45 9.14
C PRO A 66 9.19 16.27 10.42
N GLN A 67 9.36 15.60 11.55
CA GLN A 67 9.76 16.20 12.82
C GLN A 67 11.27 16.04 12.98
N SER A 68 11.90 17.02 13.64
CA SER A 68 13.31 16.90 13.99
C SER A 68 13.50 15.73 14.97
N GLN A 69 14.61 15.00 14.86
CA GLN A 69 14.91 13.90 15.79
C GLN A 69 14.96 14.38 17.25
N GLU A 70 15.40 15.62 17.47
CA GLU A 70 15.44 16.25 18.79
C GLU A 70 14.03 16.49 19.36
N GLU A 71 13.10 16.98 18.53
CA GLU A 71 11.71 17.16 18.92
C GLU A 71 11.06 15.82 19.26
N LEU A 72 11.31 14.78 18.46
CA LEU A 72 10.79 13.44 18.74
C LEU A 72 11.36 12.86 20.03
N GLN A 73 12.65 13.04 20.30
CA GLN A 73 13.27 12.63 21.57
C GLN A 73 12.66 13.38 22.76
N ARG A 74 12.37 14.68 22.61
CA ARG A 74 11.69 15.48 23.64
C ARG A 74 10.27 14.99 23.88
N LEU A 75 9.51 14.70 22.82
CA LEU A 75 8.14 14.16 22.93
C LEU A 75 8.15 12.79 23.62
N ARG A 76 9.13 11.93 23.32
CA ARG A 76 9.31 10.65 24.02
C ARG A 76 9.56 10.84 25.51
N ALA A 77 10.48 11.73 25.88
CA ALA A 77 10.78 12.00 27.28
C ALA A 77 9.54 12.51 28.03
N ILE A 78 8.74 13.38 27.41
CA ILE A 78 7.49 13.88 27.97
C ILE A 78 6.47 12.75 28.13
N ALA A 79 6.24 11.93 27.10
CA ALA A 79 5.27 10.84 27.14
C ALA A 79 5.65 9.77 28.18
N ILE A 80 6.95 9.43 28.28
CA ILE A 80 7.48 8.50 29.29
C ILE A 80 7.28 9.07 30.69
N ALA A 81 7.56 10.36 30.90
CA ALA A 81 7.35 11.01 32.19
C ALA A 81 5.87 11.03 32.58
N GLN A 82 4.97 11.37 31.64
CA GLN A 82 3.52 11.34 31.85
C GLN A 82 3.03 9.95 32.24
N ALA A 83 3.47 8.92 31.54
CA ALA A 83 3.14 7.54 31.86
C ALA A 83 3.66 7.10 33.23
N ALA A 84 4.90 7.46 33.58
CA ALA A 84 5.50 7.13 34.87
C ALA A 84 4.80 7.80 36.07
N THR A 85 4.17 8.96 35.88
CA THR A 85 3.43 9.68 36.93
C THR A 85 1.91 9.49 36.88
N SER A 86 1.42 8.69 35.94
CA SER A 86 -0.01 8.48 35.76
C SER A 86 -0.62 7.69 36.94
N LEU A 87 -1.95 7.78 37.09
CA LEU A 87 -2.71 7.05 38.11
C LEU A 87 -2.29 7.37 39.57
N GLY A 88 -1.74 8.56 39.80
CA GLY A 88 -1.36 9.04 41.14
C GLY A 88 -0.10 8.40 41.71
N HIS A 89 0.62 7.59 40.93
CA HIS A 89 1.88 7.00 41.35
C HIS A 89 3.04 7.99 41.29
N ILE A 90 3.96 7.88 42.25
CA ILE A 90 5.25 8.56 42.20
C ILE A 90 6.10 7.85 41.14
N ALA A 91 6.71 8.63 40.24
CA ALA A 91 7.57 8.07 39.20
C ALA A 91 8.63 7.14 39.80
N PRO A 92 8.70 5.87 39.38
CA PRO A 92 9.65 4.92 39.93
C PRO A 92 11.10 5.34 39.65
N GLU A 93 12.00 4.96 40.56
CA GLU A 93 13.42 5.23 40.42
C GLU A 93 13.97 4.62 39.12
N GLY A 94 14.67 5.43 38.33
CA GLY A 94 15.24 5.00 37.05
C GLY A 94 14.34 5.18 35.83
N SER A 95 13.13 5.73 35.99
CA SER A 95 12.20 6.05 34.87
C SER A 95 12.81 6.96 33.80
N SER A 96 13.82 7.77 34.14
CA SER A 96 14.55 8.60 33.18
C SER A 96 15.34 7.83 32.12
N LYS A 97 15.58 6.53 32.33
CA LYS A 97 16.30 5.65 31.39
C LYS A 97 15.37 4.71 30.61
N TRP A 98 14.07 4.79 30.84
CA TRP A 98 13.11 3.89 30.21
C TRP A 98 13.05 4.08 28.69
N SER A 99 12.84 2.98 27.99
CA SER A 99 12.32 3.02 26.62
C SER A 99 10.81 3.25 26.64
N VAL A 100 10.25 3.61 25.48
CA VAL A 100 8.79 3.71 25.33
C VAL A 100 8.10 2.38 25.65
N ILE A 101 8.74 1.25 25.33
CA ILE A 101 8.22 -0.10 25.61
C ILE A 101 8.19 -0.35 27.12
N ASP A 102 9.23 0.03 27.85
CA ASP A 102 9.26 -0.10 29.30
C ASP A 102 8.16 0.73 29.96
N ALA A 103 7.96 1.97 29.48
CA ALA A 103 6.89 2.84 29.94
C ALA A 103 5.50 2.27 29.62
N GLN A 104 5.31 1.66 28.44
CA GLN A 104 4.05 0.97 28.08
C GLN A 104 3.79 -0.23 28.98
N HIS A 105 4.79 -1.08 29.23
CA HIS A 105 4.65 -2.23 30.14
C HIS A 105 4.33 -1.79 31.56
N TYR A 106 5.00 -0.75 32.06
CA TYR A 106 4.70 -0.19 33.38
C TYR A 106 3.28 0.36 33.45
N LEU A 107 2.87 1.17 32.46
CA LEU A 107 1.53 1.74 32.40
C LEU A 107 0.43 0.67 32.38
N LEU A 108 0.64 -0.41 31.61
CA LEU A 108 -0.29 -1.54 31.56
C LEU A 108 -0.34 -2.32 32.87
N ALA A 109 0.79 -2.53 33.54
CA ALA A 109 0.85 -3.18 34.85
C ALA A 109 0.17 -2.33 35.93
N ALA A 110 0.49 -1.04 35.99
CA ALA A 110 -0.13 -0.10 36.92
C ALA A 110 -1.65 -0.01 36.70
N TRP A 111 -2.10 -0.01 35.44
CA TRP A 111 -3.52 -0.04 35.12
C TRP A 111 -4.21 -1.34 35.57
N ALA A 112 -3.55 -2.49 35.40
CA ALA A 112 -4.08 -3.77 35.86
C ALA A 112 -4.22 -3.82 37.39
N ASP A 113 -3.24 -3.27 38.12
CA ASP A 113 -3.29 -3.14 39.57
C ASP A 113 -4.39 -2.15 40.00
N TYR A 114 -4.51 -1.02 39.30
CA TYR A 114 -5.54 0.00 39.56
C TYR A 114 -6.97 -0.56 39.38
N ILE A 115 -7.21 -1.35 38.34
CA ILE A 115 -8.48 -2.06 38.14
C ILE A 115 -8.77 -3.05 39.28
N TYR A 116 -7.73 -3.66 39.86
CA TYR A 116 -7.88 -4.61 40.95
C TYR A 116 -8.27 -3.94 42.28
N GLU A 117 -7.83 -2.70 42.51
CA GLU A 117 -8.03 -1.97 43.76
C GLU A 117 -9.42 -1.30 43.89
N GLY A 118 -10.19 -1.09 42.81
CA GLY A 118 -11.55 -0.52 42.92
C GLY A 118 -12.28 -0.16 41.63
N ASP A 119 -13.42 0.52 41.78
CA ASP A 119 -14.25 0.99 40.67
C ASP A 119 -13.55 2.13 39.91
N VAL A 120 -13.12 1.85 38.69
CA VAL A 120 -12.44 2.79 37.78
C VAL A 120 -13.45 3.78 37.19
N SER A 121 -13.17 5.07 37.30
CA SER A 121 -14.01 6.10 36.65
C SER A 121 -13.81 6.11 35.13
N GLU A 122 -14.86 6.40 34.37
CA GLU A 122 -14.78 6.60 32.90
C GLU A 122 -13.71 7.64 32.53
N LYS A 123 -13.57 8.69 33.34
CA LYS A 123 -12.56 9.73 33.14
C LYS A 123 -11.12 9.19 33.25
N GLU A 124 -10.87 8.30 34.22
CA GLU A 124 -9.55 7.70 34.45
C GLU A 124 -9.19 6.73 33.32
N ARG A 125 -10.19 6.01 32.80
CA ARG A 125 -10.02 5.16 31.62
C ARG A 125 -9.67 5.97 30.38
N LEU A 126 -10.34 7.09 30.14
CA LEU A 126 -10.01 8.00 29.03
C LEU A 126 -8.61 8.61 29.20
N GLU A 127 -8.20 8.94 30.43
CA GLU A 127 -6.86 9.44 30.72
C GLU A 127 -5.79 8.37 30.42
N PHE A 128 -6.00 7.14 30.89
CA PHE A 128 -5.14 6.00 30.57
C PHE A 128 -5.01 5.79 29.06
N GLU A 129 -6.14 5.77 28.33
CA GLU A 129 -6.17 5.57 26.89
C GLU A 129 -5.42 6.70 26.17
N GLN A 130 -5.63 7.95 26.59
CA GLN A 130 -4.91 9.09 26.03
C GLN A 130 -3.40 8.98 26.22
N ILE A 131 -2.94 8.63 27.43
CA ILE A 131 -1.51 8.46 27.72
C ILE A 131 -0.91 7.30 26.92
N TYR A 132 -1.64 6.18 26.84
CA TYR A 132 -1.22 5.03 26.03
C TYR A 132 -1.09 5.39 24.54
N LEU A 133 -2.07 6.14 23.99
CA LEU A 133 -2.03 6.62 22.61
C LEU A 133 -0.89 7.63 22.38
N GLU A 134 -0.57 8.50 23.34
CA GLU A 134 0.59 9.40 23.24
C GLU A 134 1.91 8.62 23.23
N LEU A 135 2.05 7.58 24.06
CA LEU A 135 3.20 6.66 24.00
C LEU A 135 3.29 5.96 22.64
N GLU A 136 2.17 5.46 22.12
CA GLU A 136 2.12 4.73 20.84
C GLU A 136 2.44 5.62 19.62
N LYS A 137 2.12 6.93 19.70
CA LYS A 137 2.50 7.92 18.69
C LYS A 137 4.01 8.14 18.65
N VAL A 138 4.69 8.07 19.78
CA VAL A 138 6.15 8.31 19.89
C VAL A 138 6.99 7.03 19.88
N ARG A 139 6.35 5.85 19.93
CA ARG A 139 7.02 4.54 19.88
C ARG A 139 7.92 4.45 18.67
N ARG A 140 9.13 3.90 18.85
CA ARG A 140 10.02 3.58 17.74
C ARG A 140 9.33 2.56 16.83
N ARG A 141 9.31 2.85 15.54
CA ARG A 141 8.73 1.99 14.51
C ARG A 141 9.84 1.56 13.58
N GLY A 142 9.87 0.28 13.24
CA GLY A 142 10.75 -0.21 12.20
C GLY A 142 10.32 0.31 10.82
N PRO A 143 11.18 0.16 9.79
CA PRO A 143 10.90 0.64 8.45
C PRO A 143 9.63 0.03 7.84
N PHE A 144 9.28 -1.22 8.14
CA PHE A 144 8.05 -1.84 7.64
C PHE A 144 6.82 -1.23 8.31
N GLU A 145 6.75 -1.19 9.64
CA GLU A 145 5.62 -0.62 10.38
C GLU A 145 5.40 0.85 10.03
N ALA A 146 6.47 1.64 9.90
CA ALA A 146 6.40 3.04 9.49
C ALA A 146 5.87 3.17 8.05
N SER A 147 6.33 2.32 7.13
CA SER A 147 5.83 2.28 5.74
C SER A 147 4.35 1.87 5.68
N ALA A 148 3.94 0.86 6.45
CA ALA A 148 2.55 0.41 6.51
C ALA A 148 1.63 1.50 7.06
N SER A 149 2.07 2.20 8.10
CA SER A 149 1.36 3.36 8.66
C SER A 149 1.22 4.48 7.64
N PHE A 150 2.31 4.81 6.92
CA PHE A 150 2.31 5.82 5.87
C PHE A 150 1.34 5.45 4.73
N ILE A 151 1.39 4.21 4.24
CA ILE A 151 0.49 3.71 3.20
C ILE A 151 -0.96 3.78 3.66
N SER A 152 -1.26 3.37 4.90
CA SER A 152 -2.62 3.42 5.45
C SER A 152 -3.15 4.86 5.50
N LEU A 153 -2.33 5.81 5.96
CA LEU A 153 -2.70 7.23 6.01
C LEU A 153 -2.99 7.78 4.61
N GLN A 154 -2.08 7.54 3.66
CA GLN A 154 -2.25 8.02 2.29
C GLN A 154 -3.43 7.33 1.58
N TRP A 155 -3.65 6.04 1.84
CA TRP A 155 -4.80 5.32 1.31
C TRP A 155 -6.14 5.92 1.79
N ASN A 156 -6.24 6.22 3.09
CA ASN A 156 -7.41 6.88 3.64
C ASN A 156 -7.62 8.26 3.01
N ALA A 157 -6.54 9.03 2.79
CA ALA A 157 -6.60 10.31 2.11
C ALA A 157 -7.04 10.19 0.64
N ILE A 158 -6.59 9.15 -0.10
CA ILE A 158 -7.04 8.88 -1.47
C ILE A 158 -8.54 8.58 -1.50
N VAL A 159 -9.03 7.74 -0.58
CA VAL A 159 -10.45 7.39 -0.51
C VAL A 159 -11.29 8.62 -0.16
N ASP A 160 -10.87 9.39 0.85
CA ASP A 160 -11.57 10.60 1.28
C ASP A 160 -11.58 11.68 0.19
N ALA A 161 -10.46 11.88 -0.52
CA ALA A 161 -10.44 12.74 -1.69
C ALA A 161 -11.39 12.23 -2.79
N GLY A 162 -11.48 10.92 -2.96
CA GLY A 162 -12.39 10.27 -3.91
C GLY A 162 -13.87 10.46 -3.59
N THR A 163 -14.27 10.43 -2.31
CA THR A 163 -15.66 10.68 -1.90
C THR A 163 -16.05 12.14 -2.10
N HIS A 164 -15.10 13.08 -1.99
CA HIS A 164 -15.30 14.50 -2.24
C HIS A 164 -15.09 14.91 -3.71
N GLY A 165 -14.72 13.98 -4.59
CA GLY A 165 -14.43 14.26 -6.00
C GLY A 165 -13.16 15.06 -6.26
N ASN A 166 -12.24 15.13 -5.29
CA ASN A 166 -10.97 15.83 -5.41
C ASN A 166 -9.90 14.94 -6.09
N VAL A 167 -9.91 14.90 -7.42
CA VAL A 167 -8.99 14.07 -8.23
C VAL A 167 -7.52 14.43 -8.00
N VAL A 168 -7.21 15.71 -7.73
CA VAL A 168 -5.83 16.16 -7.52
C VAL A 168 -5.26 15.54 -6.24
N GLN A 169 -5.99 15.64 -5.13
CA GLN A 169 -5.55 15.06 -3.85
C GLN A 169 -5.51 13.52 -3.89
N MET A 170 -6.41 12.87 -4.65
CA MET A 170 -6.30 11.44 -4.92
C MET A 170 -4.96 11.09 -5.60
N TRP A 171 -4.60 11.87 -6.63
CA TRP A 171 -3.35 11.67 -7.35
C TRP A 171 -2.13 11.93 -6.47
N GLU A 172 -2.15 12.99 -5.65
CA GLU A 172 -1.09 13.28 -4.67
C GLU A 172 -0.88 12.10 -3.71
N GLY A 173 -1.94 11.50 -3.18
CA GLY A 173 -1.82 10.31 -2.32
C GLY A 173 -1.22 9.11 -3.06
N VAL A 174 -1.55 8.90 -4.34
CA VAL A 174 -0.93 7.85 -5.16
C VAL A 174 0.56 8.14 -5.38
N VAL A 175 0.93 9.39 -5.68
CA VAL A 175 2.32 9.82 -5.83
C VAL A 175 3.08 9.63 -4.51
N ALA A 176 2.46 9.96 -3.38
CA ALA A 176 3.05 9.78 -2.06
C ALA A 176 3.41 8.31 -1.79
N VAL A 177 2.49 7.39 -2.07
CA VAL A 177 2.73 5.94 -1.88
C VAL A 177 3.75 5.38 -2.87
N VAL A 178 3.64 5.73 -4.15
CA VAL A 178 4.45 5.10 -5.22
C VAL A 178 5.84 5.72 -5.35
N TRP A 179 5.99 7.01 -5.08
CA TRP A 179 7.23 7.74 -5.31
C TRP A 179 7.86 8.30 -4.04
N GLU A 180 7.09 9.03 -3.22
CA GLU A 180 7.65 9.70 -2.05
C GLU A 180 8.09 8.71 -0.99
N LEU A 181 7.31 7.66 -0.70
CA LEU A 181 7.69 6.64 0.29
C LEU A 181 9.04 5.96 -0.06
N PRO A 182 9.25 5.41 -1.27
CA PRO A 182 10.56 4.95 -1.73
C PRO A 182 11.68 5.99 -1.54
N GLN A 183 11.41 7.25 -1.88
CA GLN A 183 12.38 8.33 -1.79
C GLN A 183 12.74 8.67 -0.34
N HIS A 184 11.75 8.69 0.57
CA HIS A 184 11.93 8.91 1.99
C HIS A 184 12.73 7.76 2.62
N LEU A 185 12.38 6.52 2.30
CA LEU A 185 13.11 5.34 2.76
C LEU A 185 14.57 5.35 2.27
N TRP A 186 14.79 5.69 1.00
CA TRP A 186 16.13 5.78 0.44
C TRP A 186 16.96 6.87 1.10
N ARG A 187 16.39 8.08 1.28
CA ARG A 187 17.10 9.21 1.91
C ARG A 187 17.41 8.97 3.39
N ALA A 188 16.57 8.21 4.08
CA ALA A 188 16.81 7.84 5.47
C ALA A 188 17.80 6.66 5.62
N GLY A 189 18.40 6.18 4.53
CA GLY A 189 19.46 5.16 4.55
C GLY A 189 18.96 3.72 4.52
N TYR A 190 17.66 3.49 4.32
CA TYR A 190 17.05 2.15 4.32
C TYR A 190 17.19 1.42 2.97
N HIS A 191 18.37 1.48 2.34
CA HIS A 191 18.61 0.94 1.00
C HIS A 191 18.37 -0.57 0.88
N TRP A 192 18.75 -1.33 1.91
CA TRP A 192 18.57 -2.78 1.93
C TRP A 192 17.11 -3.17 2.11
N PHE A 193 16.39 -2.47 2.99
CA PHE A 193 14.96 -2.67 3.19
C PHE A 193 14.21 -2.45 1.88
N ILE A 194 14.35 -1.27 1.27
CA ILE A 194 13.63 -0.96 0.03
C ILE A 194 13.98 -1.92 -1.12
N SER A 195 15.23 -2.38 -1.22
CA SER A 195 15.65 -3.28 -2.29
C SER A 195 15.14 -4.72 -2.07
N LEU A 196 15.38 -5.32 -0.90
CA LEU A 196 14.99 -6.71 -0.61
C LEU A 196 13.49 -6.84 -0.36
N TYR A 197 12.93 -5.99 0.50
CA TYR A 197 11.50 -5.99 0.79
C TYR A 197 10.69 -5.48 -0.41
N GLY A 198 11.17 -4.47 -1.14
CA GLY A 198 10.51 -4.01 -2.37
C GLY A 198 10.47 -5.09 -3.45
N PHE A 199 11.56 -5.86 -3.61
CA PHE A 199 11.55 -7.03 -4.50
C PHE A 199 10.54 -8.08 -4.04
N LEU A 200 10.51 -8.40 -2.74
CA LEU A 200 9.54 -9.34 -2.17
C LEU A 200 8.09 -8.86 -2.38
N LEU A 201 7.83 -7.57 -2.16
CA LEU A 201 6.53 -6.94 -2.38
C LEU A 201 6.08 -7.13 -3.82
N VAL A 202 6.92 -6.75 -4.79
CA VAL A 202 6.61 -6.90 -6.22
C VAL A 202 6.42 -8.37 -6.57
N TYR A 203 7.25 -9.27 -6.03
CA TYR A 203 7.13 -10.71 -6.27
C TYR A 203 5.81 -11.29 -5.76
N VAL A 204 5.41 -10.94 -4.52
CA VAL A 204 4.12 -11.36 -3.94
C VAL A 204 2.95 -10.76 -4.71
N LEU A 205 3.02 -9.49 -5.10
CA LEU A 205 1.99 -8.83 -5.92
C LEU A 205 1.85 -9.48 -7.30
N CYS A 206 2.96 -9.84 -7.95
CA CYS A 206 2.94 -10.54 -9.24
C CYS A 206 2.29 -11.93 -9.12
N ILE A 207 2.70 -12.75 -8.15
CA ILE A 207 2.17 -14.11 -8.00
C ILE A 207 0.72 -14.10 -7.50
N GLY A 208 0.44 -13.34 -6.44
CA GLY A 208 -0.89 -13.29 -5.87
C GLY A 208 -1.88 -12.54 -6.78
N GLY A 209 -1.46 -11.42 -7.36
CA GLY A 209 -2.24 -10.68 -8.35
C GLY A 209 -2.51 -11.51 -9.61
N GLY A 210 -1.50 -12.22 -10.12
CA GLY A 210 -1.65 -13.14 -11.24
C GLY A 210 -2.63 -14.27 -10.95
N ALA A 211 -2.60 -14.86 -9.76
CA ALA A 211 -3.55 -15.88 -9.33
C ALA A 211 -5.00 -15.33 -9.25
N ILE A 212 -5.19 -14.15 -8.66
CA ILE A 212 -6.52 -13.49 -8.58
C ILE A 212 -7.06 -13.22 -9.98
N VAL A 213 -6.25 -12.63 -10.86
CA VAL A 213 -6.62 -12.36 -12.25
C VAL A 213 -6.98 -13.66 -12.97
N ARG A 214 -6.21 -14.73 -12.79
CA ARG A 214 -6.48 -16.04 -13.42
C ARG A 214 -7.85 -16.58 -13.02
N MET A 215 -8.21 -16.46 -11.74
CA MET A 215 -9.54 -16.85 -11.25
C MET A 215 -10.66 -15.99 -11.85
N GLN A 216 -10.44 -14.68 -12.04
CA GLN A 216 -11.43 -13.80 -12.66
C GLN A 216 -11.64 -14.13 -14.14
N VAL A 217 -10.54 -14.34 -14.86
CA VAL A 217 -10.57 -14.64 -16.29
C VAL A 217 -11.29 -15.96 -16.56
N CYS A 218 -10.99 -17.01 -15.80
CA CYS A 218 -11.68 -18.29 -15.98
C CYS A 218 -13.18 -18.20 -15.66
N TRP A 219 -13.53 -17.49 -14.59
CA TRP A 219 -14.92 -17.28 -14.23
C TRP A 219 -15.67 -16.55 -15.36
N HIS A 220 -15.10 -15.47 -15.90
CA HIS A 220 -15.76 -14.70 -16.95
C HIS A 220 -15.75 -15.38 -18.32
N ALA A 221 -14.72 -16.16 -18.65
CA ALA A 221 -14.60 -16.80 -19.96
C ALA A 221 -15.32 -18.14 -20.05
N THR A 222 -15.19 -19.01 -19.04
CA THR A 222 -15.73 -20.38 -19.09
C THR A 222 -16.82 -20.65 -18.04
N SER A 223 -17.13 -19.69 -17.15
CA SER A 223 -17.99 -19.92 -15.97
C SER A 223 -17.48 -21.03 -15.05
N GLU A 224 -16.22 -21.41 -15.17
CA GLU A 224 -15.58 -22.44 -14.34
C GLU A 224 -14.86 -21.81 -13.15
N ARG A 225 -14.97 -22.48 -12.00
CA ARG A 225 -14.27 -22.09 -10.78
C ARG A 225 -12.92 -22.78 -10.74
N VAL A 226 -11.86 -22.00 -10.90
CA VAL A 226 -10.48 -22.48 -10.73
C VAL A 226 -10.16 -22.60 -9.25
N GLN A 227 -9.55 -23.70 -8.85
CA GLN A 227 -9.11 -23.91 -7.48
C GLN A 227 -7.94 -22.97 -7.13
N VAL A 228 -7.86 -22.55 -5.86
CA VAL A 228 -6.80 -21.66 -5.36
C VAL A 228 -5.40 -22.20 -5.69
N ALA A 229 -5.17 -23.49 -5.47
CA ALA A 229 -3.90 -24.15 -5.76
C ALA A 229 -3.53 -24.11 -7.25
N GLU A 230 -4.50 -24.32 -8.14
CA GLU A 230 -4.28 -24.29 -9.58
C GLU A 230 -3.94 -22.87 -10.06
N ALA A 231 -4.64 -21.85 -9.54
CA ALA A 231 -4.37 -20.46 -9.85
C ALA A 231 -2.97 -20.02 -9.39
N PHE A 232 -2.55 -20.45 -8.20
CA PHE A 232 -1.19 -20.21 -7.69
C PHE A 232 -0.14 -20.95 -8.50
N CYS A 233 -0.36 -22.24 -8.81
CA CYS A 233 0.55 -23.03 -9.64
C CYS A 233 0.76 -22.38 -11.01
N PHE A 234 -0.33 -21.92 -11.64
CA PHE A 234 -0.27 -21.14 -12.87
C PHE A 234 0.58 -19.88 -12.70
N SER A 235 0.28 -19.05 -11.69
CA SER A 235 1.00 -17.78 -11.52
C SER A 235 2.47 -17.99 -11.14
N GLN A 236 2.78 -19.02 -10.36
CA GLN A 236 4.13 -19.42 -10.01
C GLN A 236 4.87 -19.94 -11.25
N SER A 237 4.24 -20.71 -12.13
CA SER A 237 4.89 -21.18 -13.36
C SER A 237 5.30 -20.03 -14.30
N ARG A 238 4.62 -18.88 -14.21
CA ARG A 238 4.83 -17.70 -15.08
C ARG A 238 5.34 -16.46 -14.32
N TRP A 239 5.95 -16.66 -13.15
CA TRP A 239 6.41 -15.55 -12.30
C TRP A 239 7.38 -14.61 -13.03
N ARG A 240 8.25 -15.15 -13.91
CA ARG A 240 9.22 -14.36 -14.67
C ARG A 240 8.56 -13.44 -15.68
N GLU A 241 7.51 -13.91 -16.34
CA GLU A 241 6.78 -13.15 -17.35
C GLU A 241 5.95 -12.05 -16.70
N LEU A 242 5.33 -12.35 -15.55
CA LEU A 242 4.63 -11.37 -14.72
C LEU A 242 5.60 -10.30 -14.20
N LEU A 243 6.75 -10.72 -13.67
CA LEU A 243 7.78 -9.80 -13.18
C LEU A 243 8.36 -8.98 -14.33
N CYS A 244 8.61 -9.57 -15.50
CA CYS A 244 9.09 -8.85 -16.67
C CYS A 244 8.06 -7.84 -17.18
N ALA A 245 6.77 -8.18 -17.16
CA ALA A 245 5.72 -7.24 -17.54
C ALA A 245 5.66 -6.01 -16.62
N VAL A 246 5.78 -6.23 -15.30
CA VAL A 246 5.74 -5.15 -14.30
C VAL A 246 7.06 -4.37 -14.25
N CYS A 247 8.20 -5.05 -14.10
CA CYS A 247 9.51 -4.41 -13.92
C CYS A 247 10.15 -3.97 -15.24
N GLY A 248 9.80 -4.56 -16.38
CA GLY A 248 10.43 -4.30 -17.67
C GLY A 248 10.42 -2.81 -18.07
N PRO A 249 9.26 -2.14 -18.10
CA PRO A 249 9.20 -0.72 -18.42
C PRO A 249 9.91 0.14 -17.38
N ALA A 250 9.80 -0.21 -16.09
CA ALA A 250 10.50 0.47 -15.01
C ALA A 250 12.03 0.37 -15.15
N MET A 251 12.55 -0.78 -15.60
CA MET A 251 13.98 -0.97 -15.91
C MET A 251 14.43 -0.10 -17.09
N VAL A 252 13.61 0.05 -18.14
CA VAL A 252 13.92 0.95 -19.26
C VAL A 252 13.99 2.41 -18.78
N VAL A 253 13.01 2.83 -17.97
CA VAL A 253 13.00 4.16 -17.33
C VAL A 253 14.26 4.35 -16.48
N ALA A 254 14.63 3.36 -15.65
CA ALA A 254 15.81 3.42 -14.80
C ALA A 254 17.12 3.52 -15.61
N VAL A 255 17.28 2.73 -16.68
CA VAL A 255 18.46 2.77 -17.55
C VAL A 255 18.58 4.13 -18.23
N LEU A 256 17.50 4.66 -18.80
CA LEU A 256 17.50 5.98 -19.44
C LEU A 256 17.79 7.10 -18.42
N ALA A 257 17.25 7.01 -17.20
CA ALA A 257 17.54 7.94 -16.13
C ALA A 257 19.03 7.90 -15.72
N ILE A 258 19.62 6.71 -15.59
CA ILE A 258 21.05 6.54 -15.32
C ILE A 258 21.90 7.17 -16.43
N VAL A 259 21.54 6.94 -17.70
CA VAL A 259 22.25 7.56 -18.85
C VAL A 259 22.18 9.09 -18.76
N LEU A 260 21.03 9.67 -18.45
CA LEU A 260 20.87 11.12 -18.26
C LEU A 260 21.71 11.65 -17.09
N VAL A 261 21.73 10.94 -15.96
CA VAL A 261 22.55 11.29 -14.79
C VAL A 261 24.03 11.23 -15.13
N LEU A 262 24.50 10.17 -15.80
CA LEU A 262 25.89 10.03 -16.22
C LEU A 262 26.27 11.10 -17.24
N MET A 263 25.38 11.44 -18.17
CA MET A 263 25.61 12.51 -19.13
C MET A 263 25.73 13.86 -18.41
N GLY A 264 24.85 14.15 -17.44
CA GLY A 264 24.96 15.34 -16.59
C GLY A 264 26.30 15.37 -15.83
N LEU A 265 26.69 14.26 -15.21
CA LEU A 265 27.92 14.14 -14.43
C LEU A 265 29.17 14.34 -15.30
N VAL A 266 29.24 13.72 -16.47
CA VAL A 266 30.42 13.78 -17.35
C VAL A 266 30.52 15.13 -18.07
N LEU A 267 29.41 15.64 -18.60
CA LEU A 267 29.43 16.84 -19.46
C LEU A 267 29.50 18.14 -18.66
N MET A 268 28.88 18.21 -17.47
CA MET A 268 28.79 19.46 -16.69
C MET A 268 29.85 19.60 -15.60
N ASN A 269 30.58 18.53 -15.25
CA ASN A 269 31.61 18.59 -14.21
C ASN A 269 33.00 18.93 -14.75
N ILE A 270 33.23 18.84 -16.07
CA ILE A 270 34.50 19.14 -16.71
C ILE A 270 34.42 20.52 -17.39
N PRO A 271 35.11 21.57 -16.89
CA PRO A 271 34.91 22.95 -17.33
C PRO A 271 35.03 23.18 -18.85
N TRP A 272 35.93 22.45 -19.51
CA TRP A 272 36.19 22.55 -20.96
C TRP A 272 35.10 21.87 -21.80
N LEU A 273 34.39 20.88 -21.24
CA LEU A 273 33.28 20.22 -21.91
C LEU A 273 31.98 21.02 -21.84
N ASN A 274 31.88 22.08 -21.03
CA ASN A 274 30.61 22.82 -20.84
C ASN A 274 30.00 23.35 -22.14
N ILE A 275 30.82 23.74 -23.12
CA ILE A 275 30.32 24.20 -24.44
C ILE A 275 29.67 23.04 -25.21
N VAL A 276 30.34 21.87 -25.22
CA VAL A 276 29.80 20.64 -25.82
C VAL A 276 28.59 20.13 -25.02
N GLY A 277 28.62 20.29 -23.70
CA GLY A 277 27.53 20.04 -22.76
C GLY A 277 26.30 20.85 -23.06
N GLY A 278 26.44 22.15 -23.31
CA GLY A 278 25.35 23.03 -23.73
C GLY A 278 24.72 22.60 -25.06
N LEU A 279 25.53 22.16 -26.02
CA LEU A 279 25.04 21.66 -27.31
C LEU A 279 24.32 20.29 -27.17
N LEU A 280 24.91 19.37 -26.39
CA LEU A 280 24.33 18.05 -26.12
C LEU A 280 23.13 18.10 -25.15
N TYR A 281 22.92 19.22 -24.45
CA TYR A 281 21.74 19.41 -23.61
C TYR A 281 20.43 19.30 -24.40
N GLY A 282 20.43 19.68 -25.69
CA GLY A 282 19.29 19.43 -26.57
C GLY A 282 18.93 17.93 -26.68
N VAL A 283 19.94 17.05 -26.77
CA VAL A 283 19.76 15.59 -26.75
C VAL A 283 19.25 15.13 -25.38
N ALA A 284 19.77 15.74 -24.29
CA ALA A 284 19.28 15.49 -22.94
C ALA A 284 17.79 15.78 -22.78
N LEU A 285 17.32 16.90 -23.33
CA LEU A 285 15.91 17.29 -23.30
C LEU A 285 15.04 16.30 -24.08
N VAL A 286 15.48 15.86 -25.25
CA VAL A 286 14.74 14.85 -26.04
C VAL A 286 14.67 13.51 -25.30
N LEU A 287 15.78 13.06 -24.71
CA LEU A 287 15.82 11.84 -23.89
C LEU A 287 14.95 11.98 -22.63
N GLY A 288 14.99 13.12 -21.95
CA GLY A 288 14.16 13.41 -20.78
C GLY A 288 12.67 13.47 -21.12
N PHE A 289 12.31 14.05 -22.27
CA PHE A 289 10.94 14.03 -22.79
C PHE A 289 10.47 12.61 -23.12
N GLY A 290 11.32 11.81 -23.77
CA GLY A 290 11.04 10.39 -24.02
C GLY A 290 10.85 9.60 -22.73
N LEU A 291 11.71 9.84 -21.73
CA LEU A 291 11.60 9.25 -20.40
C LEU A 291 10.27 9.59 -19.72
N ALA A 292 9.85 10.86 -19.79
CA ALA A 292 8.57 11.31 -19.24
C ALA A 292 7.37 10.62 -19.92
N ILE A 293 7.38 10.51 -21.26
CA ILE A 293 6.33 9.79 -22.00
C ILE A 293 6.27 8.32 -21.58
N ILE A 294 7.41 7.64 -21.48
CA ILE A 294 7.47 6.23 -21.09
C ILE A 294 6.99 6.06 -19.64
N ALA A 295 7.38 6.94 -18.72
CA ALA A 295 6.95 6.89 -17.32
C ALA A 295 5.44 7.09 -17.19
N VAL A 296 4.88 8.13 -17.82
CA VAL A 296 3.42 8.39 -17.82
C VAL A 296 2.67 7.24 -18.49
N GLY A 297 3.17 6.75 -19.62
CA GLY A 297 2.61 5.60 -20.33
C GLY A 297 2.63 4.33 -19.47
N TYR A 298 3.71 4.08 -18.74
CA TYR A 298 3.82 2.96 -17.81
C TYR A 298 2.82 3.06 -16.66
N THR A 299 2.70 4.23 -16.01
CA THR A 299 1.71 4.45 -14.93
C THR A 299 0.29 4.21 -15.44
N ALA A 300 -0.03 4.70 -16.65
CA ALA A 300 -1.32 4.40 -17.28
C ALA A 300 -1.47 2.90 -17.60
N CYS A 301 -0.45 2.24 -18.12
CA CYS A 301 -0.56 0.82 -18.48
C CYS A 301 -0.59 -0.13 -17.26
N PHE A 302 -0.09 0.30 -16.10
CA PHE A 302 0.17 -0.53 -14.93
C PHE A 302 -1.00 -1.45 -14.52
N PRO A 303 -2.25 -0.98 -14.40
CA PRO A 303 -3.38 -1.83 -13.99
C PRO A 303 -3.70 -2.96 -14.97
N MET A 304 -3.27 -2.86 -16.22
CA MET A 304 -3.56 -3.84 -17.28
C MET A 304 -2.43 -4.83 -17.55
N LEU A 305 -1.22 -4.60 -17.02
CA LEU A 305 -0.04 -5.44 -17.31
C LEU A 305 -0.24 -6.89 -16.84
N ILE A 306 -0.66 -7.09 -15.59
CA ILE A 306 -0.91 -8.44 -15.05
C ILE A 306 -2.07 -9.14 -15.79
N PRO A 307 -3.24 -8.50 -15.99
CA PRO A 307 -4.30 -9.04 -16.84
C PRO A 307 -3.85 -9.48 -18.23
N ALA A 308 -3.07 -8.67 -18.93
CA ALA A 308 -2.62 -8.98 -20.28
C ALA A 308 -1.77 -10.26 -20.33
N VAL A 309 -0.80 -10.40 -19.43
CA VAL A 309 0.04 -11.62 -19.35
C VAL A 309 -0.81 -12.85 -19.07
N VAL A 310 -1.76 -12.76 -18.14
CA VAL A 310 -2.57 -13.90 -17.70
C VAL A 310 -3.55 -14.36 -18.79
N VAL A 311 -4.21 -13.42 -19.48
CA VAL A 311 -5.23 -13.73 -20.50
C VAL A 311 -4.60 -14.30 -21.76
N GLU A 312 -3.51 -13.71 -22.23
CA GLU A 312 -3.04 -13.93 -23.61
C GLU A 312 -1.97 -15.02 -23.71
N LYS A 313 -1.46 -15.53 -22.59
CA LYS A 313 -0.39 -16.54 -22.56
C LYS A 313 0.90 -16.14 -23.31
N GLU A 314 1.08 -14.85 -23.55
CA GLU A 314 2.23 -14.29 -24.26
C GLU A 314 3.38 -13.92 -23.33
N ASN A 315 4.56 -13.71 -23.92
CA ASN A 315 5.74 -13.23 -23.20
C ASN A 315 5.49 -11.86 -22.57
N GLY A 316 6.11 -11.57 -21.42
CA GLY A 316 5.92 -10.31 -20.71
C GLY A 316 6.16 -9.05 -21.57
N SER A 317 7.13 -9.11 -22.50
CA SER A 317 7.42 -8.01 -23.44
C SER A 317 6.33 -7.78 -24.50
N GLU A 318 5.72 -8.84 -25.01
CA GLU A 318 4.64 -8.76 -25.99
C GLU A 318 3.37 -8.19 -25.33
N ALA A 319 3.08 -8.63 -24.10
CA ALA A 319 2.00 -8.10 -23.29
C ALA A 319 2.16 -6.58 -23.05
N ILE A 320 3.37 -6.10 -22.73
CA ILE A 320 3.66 -4.66 -22.60
C ILE A 320 3.29 -3.93 -23.89
N GLN A 321 3.81 -4.36 -25.04
CA GLN A 321 3.58 -3.67 -26.32
C GLN A 321 2.08 -3.57 -26.65
N ARG A 322 1.32 -4.62 -26.37
CA ARG A 322 -0.12 -4.64 -26.62
C ARG A 322 -0.89 -3.72 -25.70
N VAL A 323 -0.57 -3.70 -24.40
CA VAL A 323 -1.22 -2.80 -23.45
C VAL A 323 -0.93 -1.34 -23.83
N PHE A 324 0.31 -1.02 -24.18
CA PHE A 324 0.69 0.30 -24.69
C PHE A 324 -0.11 0.66 -25.94
N TYR A 325 -0.17 -0.23 -26.94
CA TYR A 325 -0.97 -0.01 -28.15
C TYR A 325 -2.46 0.21 -27.83
N TYR A 326 -3.03 -0.55 -26.89
CA TYR A 326 -4.42 -0.42 -26.49
C TYR A 326 -4.70 0.94 -25.85
N VAL A 327 -3.87 1.39 -24.91
CA VAL A 327 -4.02 2.68 -24.23
C VAL A 327 -3.99 3.83 -25.23
N PHE A 328 -3.06 3.82 -26.19
CA PHE A 328 -2.96 4.89 -27.19
C PHE A 328 -4.03 4.82 -28.28
N SER A 329 -4.36 3.62 -28.78
CA SER A 329 -5.35 3.46 -29.85
C SER A 329 -6.80 3.64 -29.38
N ARG A 330 -7.06 3.44 -28.08
CA ARG A 330 -8.42 3.47 -27.50
C ARG A 330 -8.48 4.27 -26.19
N ALA A 331 -7.75 5.39 -26.13
CA ALA A 331 -7.60 6.23 -24.93
C ALA A 331 -8.93 6.56 -24.24
N ILE A 332 -9.97 6.96 -24.99
CA ILE A 332 -11.29 7.32 -24.42
C ILE A 332 -11.94 6.12 -23.70
N ARG A 333 -11.84 4.91 -24.29
CA ARG A 333 -12.41 3.70 -23.67
C ARG A 333 -11.62 3.32 -22.43
N TYR A 334 -10.30 3.42 -22.52
CA TYR A 334 -9.41 3.16 -21.40
C TYR A 334 -9.70 4.10 -20.22
N ILE A 335 -9.84 5.41 -20.46
CA ILE A 335 -10.23 6.39 -19.43
C ILE A 335 -11.56 6.01 -18.78
N GLY A 336 -12.56 5.59 -19.59
CA GLY A 336 -13.82 5.08 -19.06
C GLY A 336 -13.65 3.86 -18.14
N TYR A 337 -12.77 2.92 -18.48
CA TYR A 337 -12.49 1.77 -17.61
C TYR A 337 -11.75 2.15 -16.33
N VAL A 338 -10.78 3.05 -16.41
CA VAL A 338 -10.09 3.58 -15.22
C VAL A 338 -11.07 4.27 -14.30
N PHE A 339 -11.98 5.07 -14.85
CA PHE A 339 -13.03 5.73 -14.06
C PHE A 339 -13.92 4.71 -13.32
N VAL A 340 -14.40 3.67 -14.02
CA VAL A 340 -15.19 2.60 -13.39
C VAL A 340 -14.38 1.87 -12.33
N LEU A 341 -13.10 1.60 -12.59
CA LEU A 341 -12.20 0.96 -11.65
C LEU A 341 -12.02 1.81 -10.38
N LEU A 342 -11.82 3.11 -10.51
CA LEU A 342 -11.70 4.04 -9.38
C LEU A 342 -12.99 4.10 -8.56
N VAL A 343 -14.15 4.23 -9.21
CA VAL A 343 -15.45 4.21 -8.52
C VAL A 343 -15.66 2.88 -7.79
N SER A 344 -15.34 1.76 -8.44
CA SER A 344 -15.46 0.41 -7.85
C SER A 344 -14.52 0.23 -6.66
N LEU A 345 -13.31 0.80 -6.73
CA LEU A 345 -12.31 0.77 -5.68
C LEU A 345 -12.76 1.55 -4.44
N ILE A 346 -13.25 2.79 -4.64
CA ILE A 346 -13.76 3.64 -3.55
C ILE A 346 -14.96 2.98 -2.88
N LEU A 347 -15.97 2.57 -3.66
CA LEU A 347 -17.16 1.92 -3.13
C LEU A 347 -16.84 0.59 -2.44
N GLY A 348 -15.96 -0.22 -3.04
CA GLY A 348 -15.52 -1.48 -2.47
C GLY A 348 -14.78 -1.29 -1.15
N TYR A 349 -13.91 -0.28 -1.06
CA TYR A 349 -13.21 0.05 0.18
C TYR A 349 -14.18 0.54 1.27
N ILE A 350 -15.11 1.45 0.95
CA ILE A 350 -16.12 1.93 1.91
C ILE A 350 -16.95 0.75 2.43
N PHE A 351 -17.36 -0.15 1.53
CA PHE A 351 -18.11 -1.34 1.90
C PHE A 351 -17.32 -2.26 2.83
N VAL A 352 -16.07 -2.57 2.50
CA VAL A 352 -15.21 -3.41 3.37
C VAL A 352 -14.99 -2.73 4.72
N ARG A 353 -14.66 -1.44 4.74
CA ARG A 353 -14.48 -0.68 5.98
C ARG A 353 -15.73 -0.73 6.85
N LEU A 354 -16.91 -0.48 6.27
CA LEU A 354 -18.19 -0.56 6.98
C LEU A 354 -18.40 -1.95 7.59
N ILE A 355 -18.21 -3.03 6.81
CA ILE A 355 -18.39 -4.39 7.31
C ILE A 355 -17.38 -4.73 8.41
N THR A 356 -16.12 -4.33 8.27
CA THR A 356 -15.09 -4.53 9.28
C THR A 356 -15.43 -3.80 10.57
N THR A 357 -15.74 -2.50 10.50
CA THR A 357 -16.18 -1.69 11.65
C THR A 357 -17.39 -2.29 12.34
N LEU A 358 -18.45 -2.63 11.58
CA LEU A 358 -19.65 -3.26 12.13
C LEU A 358 -19.35 -4.63 12.77
N THR A 359 -18.48 -5.43 12.17
CA THR A 359 -18.08 -6.73 12.72
C THR A 359 -17.33 -6.55 14.04
N LEU A 360 -16.41 -5.59 14.10
CA LEU A 360 -15.66 -5.29 15.32
C LEU A 360 -16.60 -4.75 16.41
N ASP A 361 -17.44 -3.77 16.10
CA ASP A 361 -18.40 -3.20 17.05
C ASP A 361 -19.37 -4.25 17.56
N LEU A 362 -19.97 -5.05 16.68
CA LEU A 362 -20.91 -6.09 17.09
C LEU A 362 -20.22 -7.14 17.96
N THR A 363 -19.04 -7.60 17.56
CA THR A 363 -18.26 -8.57 18.35
C THR A 363 -17.93 -8.02 19.72
N ALA A 364 -17.43 -6.79 19.78
CA ALA A 364 -16.98 -6.18 21.01
C ALA A 364 -18.16 -5.86 21.95
N ASN A 365 -19.31 -5.43 21.41
CA ASN A 365 -20.53 -5.25 22.18
C ASN A 365 -21.09 -6.59 22.71
N LEU A 366 -21.12 -7.66 21.89
CA LEU A 366 -21.62 -8.97 22.34
C LEU A 366 -20.72 -9.60 23.41
N VAL A 367 -19.40 -9.50 23.24
CA VAL A 367 -18.45 -9.94 24.27
C VAL A 367 -18.54 -9.06 25.51
N GLY A 368 -18.74 -7.75 25.33
CA GLY A 368 -18.97 -6.77 26.39
C GLY A 368 -20.26 -7.02 27.19
N ILE A 369 -21.31 -7.60 26.60
CA ILE A 369 -22.50 -8.02 27.38
C ILE A 369 -22.17 -9.23 28.28
N GLY A 370 -21.32 -10.14 27.81
CA GLY A 370 -20.95 -11.36 28.53
C GLY A 370 -19.85 -11.18 29.57
N THR A 371 -19.04 -10.12 29.43
CA THR A 371 -18.01 -9.73 30.39
C THR A 371 -18.57 -8.55 31.17
N PHE A 372 -18.55 -8.54 32.51
CA PHE A 372 -19.00 -7.37 33.29
C PHE A 372 -18.03 -6.17 33.16
N ASN A 373 -17.44 -5.99 31.98
CA ASN A 373 -16.35 -5.09 31.69
C ASN A 373 -16.66 -4.34 30.40
N ASP A 374 -16.97 -3.04 30.53
CA ASP A 374 -17.24 -2.13 29.41
C ASP A 374 -15.99 -1.82 28.57
N SER A 375 -14.85 -2.48 28.82
CA SER A 375 -13.59 -2.33 28.08
C SER A 375 -13.73 -2.49 26.56
N MET A 376 -14.71 -3.28 26.11
CA MET A 376 -14.91 -3.65 24.71
C MET A 376 -15.97 -2.80 23.98
N HIS A 377 -16.73 -1.95 24.66
CA HIS A 377 -17.77 -1.15 23.99
C HIS A 377 -17.14 -0.14 23.01
N GLY A 378 -17.55 -0.20 21.74
CA GLY A 378 -17.10 0.74 20.69
C GLY A 378 -15.75 0.44 20.03
N ALA A 379 -15.23 -0.79 20.16
CA ALA A 379 -13.92 -1.16 19.59
C ALA A 379 -13.82 -1.04 18.04
N GLY A 380 -14.95 -0.93 17.33
CA GLY A 380 -14.99 -0.71 15.89
C GLY A 380 -15.03 0.77 15.48
N ALA A 381 -15.19 1.72 16.42
CA ALA A 381 -15.16 3.15 16.17
C ALA A 381 -13.73 3.65 15.88
N LEU A 382 -13.20 3.30 14.69
CA LEU A 382 -11.92 3.77 14.14
C LEU A 382 -12.08 4.49 12.79
#